data_AF-A0A0R2GTD9-F1
#
_entry.id   AF-A0A0R2GTD9-F1
#
_cell.length_a   1.000
_cell.length_b   1.000
_cell.length_c   1.000
_cell.angle_alpha   90.00
_cell.angle_beta   90.00
_cell.angle_gamma   90.00
#
_symmetry.space_group_name_H-M   'P 1'
#
loop_
_entity.id
_entity.type
_entity.pdbx_description
1 polymer ?
#
loop_
_entity_poly.entity_id
_entity_poly.type
_entity_poly.pdbx_seq_one_letter_code
_entity_poly.pdbx_strand_id
1 'polypeptide(L)'
;MAQEYFDFTNDLIFRWVMEREENCLAILRAILPDLKITAVKRRENEHPVNYLAFDDERGVRFDAIIEDDQERFYDVEMQVANQPGLGKRVRYYQA
;
A
#
# COMPACT_ATOMS: atom_id res chain seq x y z
N MET A 1 -32.24 7.55 6.94
CA MET A 1 -30.95 6.83 6.95
C MET A 1 -29.86 7.88 6.86
N ALA A 2 -28.99 8.01 7.86
CA ALA A 2 -27.82 8.88 7.74
C ALA A 2 -26.83 8.20 6.78
N GLN A 3 -26.33 8.94 5.78
CA GLN A 3 -25.25 8.47 4.92
C GLN A 3 -23.98 8.43 5.77
N GLU A 4 -23.40 7.24 5.94
CA GLU A 4 -22.11 7.08 6.59
C GLU A 4 -21.01 7.62 5.65
N TYR A 5 -20.15 8.49 6.16
CA TYR A 5 -19.04 9.08 5.42
C TYR A 5 -17.76 8.33 5.76
N PHE A 6 -17.06 7.86 4.73
CA PHE A 6 -15.76 7.20 4.86
C PHE A 6 -14.70 8.09 4.23
N ASP A 7 -13.64 8.39 4.98
CA ASP A 7 -12.51 9.16 4.49
C ASP A 7 -11.48 8.26 3.79
N PHE A 8 -10.39 8.88 3.31
CA PHE A 8 -9.30 8.16 2.63
C PHE A 8 -8.59 7.14 3.52
N THR A 9 -8.60 7.30 4.84
CA THR A 9 -7.95 6.38 5.79
C THR A 9 -8.81 5.16 6.10
N ASN A 10 -10.05 5.12 5.62
CA ASN A 10 -10.81 3.88 5.58
C ASN A 10 -10.08 2.84 4.73
N ASP A 11 -9.87 1.66 5.30
CA ASP A 11 -9.13 0.56 4.70
C ASP A 11 -9.55 0.21 3.26
N LEU A 12 -10.87 0.15 2.99
CA LEU A 12 -11.41 -0.19 1.67
C LEU A 12 -11.17 0.94 0.66
N ILE A 13 -11.44 2.18 1.08
CA ILE A 13 -11.22 3.36 0.23
C ILE A 13 -9.75 3.50 -0.09
N PHE A 14 -8.88 3.37 0.91
CA PHE A 14 -7.44 3.40 0.73
C PHE A 14 -7.00 2.36 -0.31
N ARG A 15 -7.44 1.09 -0.15
CA ARG A 15 -7.13 0.04 -1.13
C ARG A 15 -7.53 0.44 -2.53
N TRP A 16 -8.79 0.81 -2.75
CA TRP A 16 -9.32 1.11 -4.08
C TRP A 16 -8.66 2.33 -4.72
N VAL A 17 -8.37 3.37 -3.92
CA VAL A 17 -7.65 4.54 -4.43
C VAL A 17 -6.22 4.16 -4.82
N MET A 18 -5.54 3.35 -4.00
CA MET A 18 -4.17 2.92 -4.23
C MET A 18 -4.01 1.79 -5.26
N GLU A 19 -5.11 1.11 -5.64
CA GLU A 19 -5.15 0.17 -6.78
C GLU A 19 -4.85 0.86 -8.12
N ARG A 20 -5.01 2.18 -8.22
CA ARG A 20 -4.62 2.93 -9.41
C ARG A 20 -3.16 3.34 -9.28
N GLU A 21 -2.29 2.81 -10.13
CA GLU A 21 -0.85 3.06 -10.08
C GLU A 21 -0.49 4.56 -10.11
N GLU A 22 -1.25 5.37 -10.87
CA GLU A 22 -1.08 6.82 -10.93
C GLU A 22 -1.24 7.50 -9.56
N ASN A 23 -2.21 7.06 -8.76
CA ASN A 23 -2.46 7.61 -7.42
C ASN A 23 -1.32 7.22 -6.49
N CYS A 24 -0.90 5.96 -6.56
CA CYS A 24 0.23 5.46 -5.78
C CYS A 24 1.51 6.24 -6.10
N LEU A 25 1.82 6.41 -7.39
CA LEU A 25 2.99 7.14 -7.84
C LEU A 25 2.96 8.61 -7.40
N ALA A 26 1.80 9.26 -7.49
CA ALA A 26 1.63 10.65 -7.05
C ALA A 26 1.86 10.81 -5.55
N ILE A 27 1.27 9.94 -4.73
CA ILE A 27 1.45 9.97 -3.27
C ILE A 27 2.91 9.70 -2.90
N LEU A 28 3.53 8.66 -3.47
CA LEU A 28 4.91 8.31 -3.17
C LEU A 28 5.89 9.44 -3.51
N ARG A 29 5.72 10.10 -4.66
CA ARG A 29 6.51 11.28 -5.03
C ARG A 29 6.26 12.47 -4.10
N ALA A 30 5.07 12.61 -3.55
CA ALA A 30 4.76 13.67 -2.60
C ALA A 30 5.42 13.44 -1.23
N ILE A 31 5.45 12.18 -0.74
CA ILE A 31 6.03 11.85 0.58
C ILE A 31 7.55 11.61 0.54
N LEU A 32 8.10 11.25 -0.62
CA LEU A 32 9.53 11.03 -0.86
C LEU A 32 10.02 11.90 -2.03
N PRO A 33 9.97 13.24 -1.92
CA PRO A 33 10.23 14.14 -3.05
C PRO A 33 11.67 14.08 -3.58
N ASP A 34 12.62 13.69 -2.73
CA ASP A 34 14.03 13.54 -3.11
C ASP A 34 14.31 12.23 -3.86
N LEU A 35 13.40 11.26 -3.77
CA LEU A 35 13.48 10.01 -4.51
C LEU A 35 12.74 10.19 -5.84
N LYS A 36 13.48 10.17 -6.95
CA LYS A 36 12.91 10.32 -8.29
C LYS A 36 12.28 9.01 -8.77
N ILE A 37 11.14 8.68 -8.19
CA ILE A 37 10.39 7.44 -8.50
C ILE A 37 9.90 7.51 -9.95
N THR A 38 10.27 6.54 -10.77
CA THR A 38 9.92 6.42 -12.19
C THR A 38 8.74 5.48 -12.41
N ALA A 39 8.65 4.40 -11.63
CA ALA A 39 7.60 3.41 -11.75
C ALA A 39 7.18 2.82 -10.40
N VAL A 40 5.95 2.30 -10.36
CA VAL A 40 5.40 1.47 -9.28
C VAL A 40 4.95 0.16 -9.90
N LYS A 41 5.38 -0.97 -9.34
CA LYS A 41 4.92 -2.31 -9.68
C LYS A 41 4.28 -2.91 -8.43
N ARG A 42 3.03 -3.32 -8.52
CA ARG A 42 2.42 -4.06 -7.41
C ARG A 42 3.07 -5.44 -7.28
N ARG A 43 3.32 -5.88 -6.06
CA ARG A 43 3.51 -7.32 -5.84
C ARG A 43 2.15 -7.97 -6.10
N GLU A 44 2.05 -8.82 -7.12
CA GLU A 44 0.85 -9.63 -7.32
C GLU A 44 0.69 -10.53 -6.10
N ASN A 45 -0.20 -10.17 -5.18
CA ASN A 45 -0.60 -11.08 -4.12
C ASN A 45 -1.45 -12.16 -4.79
N GLU A 46 -0.92 -13.39 -4.90
CA GLU A 46 -1.55 -14.59 -5.47
C GLU A 46 -2.84 -15.05 -4.75
N HIS A 47 -3.41 -14.26 -3.85
CA HIS A 47 -4.64 -14.59 -3.16
C HIS A 47 -5.67 -13.47 -3.30
N PRO A 48 -6.76 -13.67 -4.08
CA PRO A 48 -7.89 -12.76 -4.05
C PRO A 48 -8.43 -12.74 -2.63
N VAL A 49 -8.23 -11.61 -1.95
CA VAL A 49 -8.79 -11.39 -0.62
C VAL A 49 -10.30 -11.49 -0.77
N ASN A 50 -10.90 -12.43 -0.05
CA ASN A 50 -12.35 -12.56 0.00
C ASN A 50 -12.91 -11.24 0.55
N TYR A 51 -13.49 -10.42 -0.32
CA TYR A 51 -13.95 -9.06 -0.03
C TYR A 51 -15.00 -8.98 1.10
N LEU A 52 -15.48 -10.13 1.60
CA LEU A 52 -16.49 -10.28 2.63
C LEU A 52 -15.94 -10.60 4.04
N ALA A 53 -14.63 -10.82 4.19
CA ALA A 53 -14.00 -11.07 5.49
C ALA A 53 -13.61 -9.75 6.17
N PHE A 54 -14.61 -8.96 6.55
CA PHE A 54 -14.47 -7.62 7.17
C PHE A 54 -14.04 -7.64 8.65
N ASP A 55 -13.53 -8.77 9.14
CA ASP A 55 -13.34 -9.05 10.57
C ASP A 55 -11.91 -9.48 10.93
N ASP A 56 -10.91 -9.21 10.09
CA ASP A 56 -9.52 -9.41 10.52
C ASP A 56 -8.93 -8.05 10.90
N GLU A 57 -8.58 -7.93 12.18
CA GLU A 57 -7.94 -6.83 12.90
C GLU A 57 -6.55 -6.43 12.34
N ARG A 58 -6.31 -6.71 11.06
CA ARG A 58 -5.07 -6.59 10.31
C ARG A 58 -5.36 -5.62 9.17
N GLY A 59 -5.12 -4.33 9.42
CA GLY A 59 -5.48 -3.25 8.50
C GLY A 59 -4.98 -3.48 7.07
N VAL A 60 -5.61 -2.79 6.12
CA VAL A 60 -5.27 -2.91 4.71
C VAL A 60 -3.81 -2.47 4.51
N ARG A 61 -3.02 -3.42 4.00
CA ARG A 61 -1.64 -3.19 3.58
C ARG A 61 -1.59 -3.11 2.06
N PHE A 62 -0.95 -2.08 1.56
CA PHE A 62 -0.56 -1.98 0.16
C PHE A 62 0.94 -2.24 0.06
N ASP A 63 1.30 -3.24 -0.73
CA ASP A 63 2.68 -3.66 -0.97
C ASP A 63 3.05 -3.39 -2.43
N ALA A 64 4.11 -2.64 -2.66
CA ALA A 64 4.63 -2.35 -4.00
C ALA A 64 6.14 -2.36 -4.05
N ILE A 65 6.66 -2.70 -5.23
CA ILE A 65 8.04 -2.48 -5.62
C ILE A 65 8.06 -1.18 -6.42
N ILE A 66 8.93 -0.25 -6.06
CA ILE A 66 9.11 1.00 -6.78
C ILE A 66 10.50 1.06 -7.38
N GLU A 67 10.62 1.76 -8.50
CA GLU A 67 11.87 1.96 -9.23
C GLU A 67 12.14 3.46 -9.32
N ASP A 68 13.41 3.86 -9.21
CA ASP A 68 13.82 5.26 -9.38
C ASP A 68 14.57 5.52 -10.68
N ASP A 69 15.10 6.73 -10.86
CA ASP A 69 15.86 7.14 -12.06
C ASP A 69 17.29 6.56 -12.12
N GLN A 70 17.69 5.79 -11.11
CA GLN A 70 18.99 5.12 -10.99
C GLN A 70 18.89 3.60 -11.05
N GLU A 71 17.74 3.07 -11.50
CA GLU A 71 17.46 1.63 -11.56
C GLU A 71 17.55 0.94 -10.18
N ARG A 72 17.30 1.70 -9.10
CA ARG A 72 17.23 1.14 -7.74
C ARG A 72 15.79 0.72 -7.45
N PHE A 73 15.65 -0.50 -6.91
CA PHE A 73 14.36 -1.06 -6.51
C PHE A 73 14.18 -0.96 -5.00
N TYR A 74 12.96 -0.59 -4.59
CA TYR A 74 12.59 -0.49 -3.18
C TYR A 74 11.30 -1.24 -2.94
N ASP A 75 11.28 -2.04 -1.87
CA ASP A 75 10.05 -2.57 -1.31
C ASP A 75 9.39 -1.53 -0.42
N VAL A 76 8.13 -1.22 -0.73
CA VAL A 76 7.33 -0.23 -0.03
C VAL A 76 6.08 -0.91 0.52
N GLU A 77 5.95 -0.82 1.83
CA GLU A 77 4.75 -1.21 2.58
C GLU A 77 4.03 0.08 3.04
N MET A 78 2.78 0.27 2.61
CA MET A 78 1.92 1.40 3.00
C MET A 78 0.74 0.95 3.86
N GLN A 79 0.43 1.73 4.91
CA GLN A 79 -0.60 1.43 5.91
C GLN A 79 -1.35 2.69 6.34
N VAL A 80 -2.65 2.54 6.61
CA VAL A 80 -3.51 3.61 7.16
C VAL A 80 -3.58 3.61 8.68
N ALA A 81 -3.14 2.52 9.31
CA ALA A 81 -3.10 2.36 10.77
C ALA A 81 -1.72 1.87 11.20
N ASN A 82 -1.34 2.18 12.44
CA ASN A 82 -0.10 1.70 13.02
C ASN A 82 -0.20 0.20 13.35
N GLN A 83 0.26 -0.65 12.43
CA GLN A 83 0.20 -2.10 12.59
C GLN A 83 1.46 -2.64 13.29
N PRO A 84 1.35 -3.25 14.48
CA PRO A 84 2.51 -3.76 15.21
C PRO A 84 3.22 -4.88 14.45
N GLY A 85 4.51 -5.08 14.75
CA GLY A 85 5.27 -6.22 14.22
C GLY A 85 5.93 -6.01 12.87
N LEU A 86 6.26 -4.77 12.49
CA LEU A 86 7.00 -4.44 11.26
C LEU A 86 8.25 -5.33 11.08
N GLY A 87 9.04 -5.54 12.14
CA GLY A 87 10.24 -6.39 12.08
C GLY A 87 9.97 -7.87 11.78
N LYS A 88 8.78 -8.40 12.13
CA LYS A 88 8.37 -9.75 11.69
C LYS A 88 7.99 -9.75 10.21
N ARG A 89 7.33 -8.69 9.74
CA ARG A 89 6.88 -8.57 8.35
C ARG A 89 8.03 -8.36 7.37
N VAL A 90 9.02 -7.55 7.75
CA VAL A 90 10.24 -7.31 6.96
C VAL A 90 10.95 -8.61 6.57
N ARG A 91 10.88 -9.66 7.40
CA ARG A 91 11.48 -10.96 7.10
C ARG A 91 10.91 -11.62 5.85
N TYR A 92 9.65 -11.35 5.49
CA TYR A 92 9.03 -11.91 4.28
C TYR A 92 9.51 -11.22 2.99
N TYR A 93 10.12 -10.04 3.08
CA TYR A 93 10.66 -9.34 1.90
C TYR A 93 12.14 -9.64 1.64
N GLN A 94 12.84 -10.27 2.61
CA GLN A 94 14.26 -10.65 2.50
C GLN A 94 14.49 -12.13 2.18
N ALA A 95 13.42 -12.92 2.06
CA ALA A 95 13.48 -14.36 1.85
C ALA A 95 13.47 -14.75 0.36
#